data_AF-A0A0S9PZC7-F1
#
_entry.id   AF-A0A0S9PZC7-F1
#
_cell.length_a   1.000
_cell.length_b   1.000
_cell.length_c   1.000
_cell.angle_alpha   90.00
_cell.angle_beta   90.00
_cell.angle_gamma   90.00
#
_symmetry.space_group_name_H-M   'P 1'
#
loop_
_entity.id
_entity.type
_entity.pdbx_description
1 polymer ?
#
loop_
_entity_poly.entity_id
_entity_poly.type
_entity_poly.pdbx_seq_one_letter_code
_entity_poly.pdbx_strand_id
1 'polypeptide(L)'
;MSSPESPHPAKAIDAGASLTATVPADSSIAPSRADRKTFVLSEIFAWDGDQLTVTSDEAMAVLTRPALSPSTSKAMHGCVARWAVERVISEPPNPFSASEVGTSGHAILEDLFALPAFGRTRAAANKILEAHKIQAWPGHDEATASKRSDWHTAVHNAISGLWSIEDPRKVEVAGLEQGFEDTYVCDIPFVGYIDRLDWVTDPETGQKVIRVVDYKTGKVPKDIGRFGDDHGDQMRLYREALRSKTGVAPLKATLLYTQHGKFRDVPLSKPAMSKTLRAFRQSWDDLNTYTERAAYPTQDGPLCGWCPAVNSCPVAASNERVDRTGLARSAEFLGIPVVRSLPPRPEPDERAARYATPTEHPYEPTDDFGSAAMAPAPIPVGYDPAAASVHSAPGAAHVLIDPAHPEGNNPMTAAAPRFSEDKSWFEESNGVLNANSYSARAVFATTSMAYEEMNKAGVAMTKDGIDALARTLLFVVATVHSEYSATTPSLMDGLRTRLQGLLHSYMDSHPLPWGGDKAAWDAWVGLGVKHVRSMTAAAQRLYIEGPGVEPWNALAVTAAPLQTAPQTAPQMATA
;
A
#
# COMPACT_ATOMS: atom_id res chain seq x y z
N MET A 1 17.22 -72.47 -2.80
CA MET A 1 16.35 -72.43 -3.98
C MET A 1 15.72 -71.04 -4.03
N SER A 2 15.76 -70.44 -5.22
CA SER A 2 15.07 -69.19 -5.62
C SER A 2 15.76 -67.87 -5.26
N SER A 3 16.24 -67.26 -6.34
CA SER A 3 16.98 -66.01 -6.53
C SER A 3 16.15 -64.74 -6.23
N PRO A 4 16.81 -63.57 -6.10
CA PRO A 4 16.16 -62.27 -5.89
C PRO A 4 15.85 -61.58 -7.23
N GLU A 5 14.67 -60.97 -7.36
CA GLU A 5 14.35 -60.06 -8.46
C GLU A 5 14.51 -58.61 -8.02
N SER A 6 15.39 -57.93 -8.76
CA SER A 6 15.68 -56.49 -8.75
C SER A 6 14.71 -55.73 -9.68
N PRO A 7 14.67 -54.39 -9.61
CA PRO A 7 13.58 -53.57 -10.11
C PRO A 7 13.71 -53.30 -11.61
N HIS A 8 12.56 -53.24 -12.31
CA HIS A 8 12.53 -52.88 -13.72
C HIS A 8 12.60 -51.35 -13.96
N PRO A 9 13.16 -50.93 -15.10
CA PRO A 9 13.77 -49.62 -15.31
C PRO A 9 12.84 -48.57 -15.90
N ALA A 10 13.29 -47.31 -15.80
CA ALA A 10 12.81 -46.15 -16.53
C ALA A 10 12.68 -46.44 -18.03
N LYS A 11 11.52 -46.08 -18.60
CA LYS A 11 11.35 -45.89 -20.04
C LYS A 11 11.27 -44.39 -20.33
N ALA A 12 12.25 -43.94 -21.10
CA ALA A 12 12.25 -42.67 -21.81
C ALA A 12 10.97 -42.53 -22.63
N ILE A 13 10.36 -41.35 -22.59
CA ILE A 13 9.34 -40.94 -23.55
C ILE A 13 10.00 -40.03 -24.57
N ASP A 14 9.85 -40.50 -25.79
CA ASP A 14 10.40 -40.05 -27.05
C ASP A 14 9.88 -38.65 -27.42
N ALA A 15 10.78 -37.83 -27.96
CA ALA A 15 10.45 -36.55 -28.55
C ALA A 15 9.97 -36.80 -29.98
N GLY A 16 8.73 -36.40 -30.29
CA GLY A 16 8.28 -36.25 -31.67
C GLY A 16 7.06 -37.09 -32.03
N ALA A 17 5.88 -36.56 -31.73
CA ALA A 17 4.70 -36.80 -32.55
C ALA A 17 3.80 -35.56 -32.47
N SER A 18 3.83 -34.79 -33.56
CA SER A 18 2.90 -33.70 -33.85
C SER A 18 1.47 -34.22 -33.80
N LEU A 19 0.72 -33.80 -32.79
CA LEU A 19 -0.74 -33.89 -32.77
C LEU A 19 -1.27 -32.46 -32.85
N THR A 20 -1.59 -32.07 -34.08
CA THR A 20 -2.40 -30.91 -34.41
C THR A 20 -3.79 -31.08 -33.79
N ALA A 21 -3.97 -30.56 -32.58
CA ALA A 21 -5.27 -30.25 -32.02
C ALA A 21 -5.63 -28.83 -32.47
N THR A 22 -6.51 -28.73 -33.44
CA THR A 22 -7.12 -27.47 -33.89
C THR A 22 -8.02 -26.97 -32.75
N VAL A 23 -7.50 -26.04 -31.95
CA VAL A 23 -8.29 -25.27 -30.99
C VAL A 23 -9.21 -24.35 -31.80
N PRO A 24 -10.53 -24.35 -31.58
CA PRO A 24 -11.38 -23.33 -32.17
C PRO A 24 -10.94 -21.98 -31.61
N ALA A 25 -10.51 -21.10 -32.49
CA ALA A 25 -10.22 -19.71 -32.18
C ALA A 25 -11.53 -19.00 -31.87
N ASP A 26 -11.99 -19.11 -30.63
CA ASP A 26 -12.96 -18.17 -30.06
C ASP A 26 -12.70 -18.02 -28.55
N SER A 27 -11.49 -17.57 -28.23
CA SER A 27 -11.22 -16.92 -26.95
C SER A 27 -11.79 -15.52 -27.03
N SER A 28 -13.06 -15.37 -26.67
CA SER A 28 -13.71 -14.07 -26.55
C SER A 28 -13.02 -13.27 -25.44
N ILE A 29 -12.04 -12.46 -25.86
CA ILE A 29 -11.47 -11.36 -25.10
C ILE A 29 -12.64 -10.52 -24.58
N ALA A 30 -12.71 -10.29 -23.27
CA ALA A 30 -13.65 -9.34 -22.70
C ALA A 30 -13.49 -8.00 -23.46
N PRO A 31 -14.56 -7.41 -24.02
CA PRO A 31 -14.42 -6.27 -24.93
C PRO A 31 -13.66 -5.14 -24.25
N SER A 32 -12.75 -4.52 -25.01
CA SER A 32 -12.01 -3.35 -24.57
C SER A 32 -12.99 -2.27 -24.09
N ARG A 33 -12.62 -1.53 -23.04
CA ARG A 33 -13.46 -0.46 -22.47
C ARG A 33 -13.82 0.65 -23.48
N ALA A 34 -13.16 0.67 -24.65
CA ALA A 34 -13.25 1.71 -25.67
C ALA A 34 -14.32 1.45 -26.76
N ASP A 35 -14.88 0.24 -26.89
CA ASP A 35 -15.77 -0.12 -28.01
C ASP A 35 -17.29 -0.17 -27.66
N ARG A 36 -17.70 0.39 -26.51
CA ARG A 36 -19.13 0.39 -26.14
C ARG A 36 -19.89 1.49 -26.88
N LYS A 37 -20.81 1.08 -27.76
CA LYS A 37 -21.79 1.95 -28.44
C LYS A 37 -22.45 2.91 -27.45
N THR A 38 -22.75 4.13 -27.88
CA THR A 38 -23.56 5.09 -27.13
C THR A 38 -24.95 4.51 -26.93
N PHE A 39 -25.16 3.83 -25.81
CA PHE A 39 -26.46 3.29 -25.49
C PHE A 39 -27.44 4.42 -25.18
N VAL A 40 -28.65 4.34 -25.73
CA VAL A 40 -29.76 5.16 -25.26
C VAL A 40 -30.26 4.50 -23.98
N LEU A 41 -30.06 5.15 -22.83
CA LEU A 41 -30.37 4.55 -21.52
C LEU A 41 -31.86 4.19 -21.38
N SER A 42 -32.74 4.83 -22.14
CA SER A 42 -34.17 4.49 -22.23
C SER A 42 -34.46 3.11 -22.83
N GLU A 43 -33.52 2.52 -23.56
CA GLU A 43 -33.62 1.17 -24.13
C GLU A 43 -33.01 0.10 -23.21
N ILE A 44 -32.23 0.54 -22.21
CA ILE A 44 -31.55 -0.32 -21.24
C ILE A 44 -32.32 -0.43 -19.94
N PHE A 45 -32.81 0.70 -19.46
CA PHE A 45 -33.33 0.85 -18.11
C PHE A 45 -34.76 1.32 -18.13
N ALA A 46 -35.52 0.90 -17.13
CA ALA A 46 -36.83 1.45 -16.82
C ALA A 46 -37.07 1.42 -15.31
N TRP A 47 -37.66 2.47 -14.76
CA TRP A 47 -38.07 2.49 -13.35
C TRP A 47 -39.45 1.82 -13.21
N ASP A 48 -39.54 0.81 -12.35
CA ASP A 48 -40.81 0.21 -11.91
C ASP A 48 -40.93 0.38 -10.40
N GLY A 49 -41.72 1.38 -9.99
CA GLY A 49 -41.86 1.75 -8.59
C GLY A 49 -40.50 2.08 -7.94
N ASP A 50 -40.09 1.25 -6.99
CA ASP A 50 -38.84 1.35 -6.24
C ASP A 50 -37.72 0.45 -6.80
N GLN A 51 -37.85 -0.03 -8.04
CA GLN A 51 -36.85 -0.90 -8.67
C GLN A 51 -36.43 -0.37 -10.03
N LEU A 52 -35.18 -0.64 -10.38
CA LEU A 52 -34.64 -0.45 -11.72
C LEU A 52 -34.75 -1.77 -12.48
N THR A 53 -35.58 -1.80 -13.52
CA THR A 53 -35.66 -2.92 -14.46
C THR A 53 -34.65 -2.73 -15.58
N VAL A 54 -33.97 -3.81 -15.96
CA VAL A 54 -33.03 -3.82 -17.09
C VAL A 54 -33.64 -4.60 -18.25
N THR A 55 -33.81 -3.94 -19.38
CA THR A 55 -34.52 -4.47 -20.56
C THR A 55 -33.60 -4.95 -21.67
N SER A 56 -32.30 -4.64 -21.58
CA SER A 56 -31.29 -5.01 -22.58
C SER A 56 -30.51 -6.25 -22.17
N ASP A 57 -30.45 -7.26 -23.05
CA ASP A 57 -29.65 -8.47 -22.85
C ASP A 57 -28.15 -8.15 -22.74
N GLU A 58 -27.66 -7.14 -23.46
CA GLU A 58 -26.26 -6.70 -23.37
C GLU A 58 -25.95 -6.11 -21.99
N ALA A 59 -26.88 -5.34 -21.43
CA ALA A 59 -26.74 -4.81 -20.07
C ALA A 59 -26.86 -5.94 -19.03
N MET A 60 -27.76 -6.89 -19.23
CA MET A 60 -27.87 -8.08 -18.37
C MET A 60 -26.61 -8.94 -18.40
N ALA A 61 -25.94 -9.08 -19.54
CA ALA A 61 -24.66 -9.78 -19.63
C ALA A 61 -23.54 -9.08 -18.83
N VAL A 62 -23.56 -7.75 -18.73
CA VAL A 62 -22.62 -6.98 -17.88
C VAL A 62 -22.92 -7.16 -16.39
N LEU A 63 -24.20 -7.26 -16.02
CA LEU A 63 -24.66 -7.39 -14.63
C LEU A 63 -24.60 -8.84 -14.12
N THR A 64 -24.63 -9.82 -15.00
CA THR A 64 -24.44 -11.23 -14.64
C THR A 64 -22.98 -11.47 -14.27
N ARG A 65 -22.75 -11.93 -13.04
CA ARG A 65 -21.39 -12.08 -12.49
C ARG A 65 -21.06 -13.56 -12.31
N PRO A 66 -20.00 -14.08 -12.96
CA PRO A 66 -19.54 -15.45 -12.72
C PRO A 66 -18.85 -15.62 -11.35
N ALA A 67 -18.44 -14.51 -10.73
CA ALA A 67 -17.75 -14.48 -9.45
C ALA A 67 -18.05 -13.19 -8.68
N LEU A 68 -18.05 -13.29 -7.35
CA LEU A 68 -18.33 -12.19 -6.44
C LEU A 68 -17.05 -11.56 -5.91
N SER A 69 -16.99 -10.22 -5.96
CA SER A 69 -15.91 -9.45 -5.36
C SER A 69 -16.34 -8.81 -4.04
N PRO A 70 -15.41 -8.48 -3.12
CA PRO A 70 -15.75 -7.75 -1.90
C PRO A 70 -16.48 -6.42 -2.17
N SER A 71 -16.07 -5.70 -3.21
CA SER A 71 -16.71 -4.45 -3.62
C SER A 71 -18.14 -4.63 -4.13
N THR A 72 -18.41 -5.72 -4.85
CA THR A 72 -19.75 -6.05 -5.35
C THR A 72 -20.63 -6.55 -4.21
N SER A 73 -20.10 -7.39 -3.31
CA SER A 73 -20.82 -7.82 -2.10
C SER A 73 -21.24 -6.63 -1.24
N LYS A 74 -20.31 -5.69 -0.99
CA LYS A 74 -20.64 -4.43 -0.29
C LYS A 74 -21.80 -3.68 -0.97
N ALA A 75 -21.81 -3.64 -2.31
CA ALA A 75 -22.84 -2.92 -3.05
C ALA A 75 -24.25 -3.52 -2.84
N MET A 76 -24.36 -4.82 -2.58
CA MET A 76 -25.64 -5.49 -2.29
C MET A 76 -26.25 -5.07 -0.95
N HIS A 77 -25.45 -4.52 -0.03
CA HIS A 77 -25.95 -3.96 1.23
C HIS A 77 -26.41 -2.49 1.11
N GLY A 78 -26.25 -1.89 -0.07
CA GLY A 78 -26.70 -0.54 -0.37
C GLY A 78 -27.74 -0.52 -1.49
N CYS A 79 -27.74 0.56 -2.28
CA CYS A 79 -28.65 0.69 -3.41
C CYS A 79 -28.18 -0.16 -4.60
N VAL A 80 -28.81 -1.32 -4.80
CA VAL A 80 -28.47 -2.26 -5.90
C VAL A 80 -28.76 -1.64 -7.26
N ALA A 81 -29.83 -0.84 -7.39
CA ALA A 81 -30.12 -0.07 -8.60
C ALA A 81 -28.95 0.84 -8.99
N ARG A 82 -28.33 1.54 -8.02
CA ARG A 82 -27.15 2.38 -8.28
C ARG A 82 -25.99 1.54 -8.82
N TRP A 83 -25.72 0.39 -8.21
CA TRP A 83 -24.68 -0.52 -8.68
C TRP A 83 -24.94 -0.95 -10.13
N ALA A 84 -26.18 -1.29 -10.48
CA ALA A 84 -26.53 -1.68 -11.85
C ALA A 84 -26.29 -0.54 -12.86
N VAL A 85 -26.73 0.68 -12.52
CA VAL A 85 -26.48 1.87 -13.32
C VAL A 85 -24.98 2.11 -13.51
N GLU A 86 -24.19 2.11 -12.43
CA GLU A 86 -22.74 2.37 -12.49
C GLU A 86 -21.97 1.32 -13.30
N ARG A 87 -22.47 0.08 -13.38
CA ARG A 87 -21.82 -0.99 -14.16
C ARG A 87 -22.13 -0.94 -15.64
N VAL A 88 -23.34 -0.53 -15.99
CA VAL A 88 -23.77 -0.48 -17.39
C VAL A 88 -23.40 0.87 -18.02
N ILE A 89 -23.56 1.97 -17.29
CA ILE A 89 -23.19 3.30 -17.78
C ILE A 89 -21.67 3.41 -17.77
N SER A 90 -21.08 3.47 -18.96
CA SER A 90 -19.66 3.69 -19.14
C SER A 90 -19.40 5.18 -19.38
N GLU A 91 -19.17 5.94 -18.31
CA GLU A 91 -18.66 7.32 -18.44
C GLU A 91 -17.13 7.33 -18.52
N PRO A 92 -16.53 8.24 -19.30
CA PRO A 92 -15.10 8.48 -19.23
C PRO A 92 -14.71 8.79 -17.78
N PRO A 93 -13.71 8.11 -17.21
CA PRO A 93 -13.33 8.32 -15.83
C PRO A 93 -12.90 9.76 -15.63
N ASN A 94 -13.45 10.42 -14.61
CA ASN A 94 -12.97 11.74 -14.20
C ASN A 94 -11.64 11.53 -13.44
N PRO A 95 -10.49 11.99 -13.98
CA PRO A 95 -9.17 11.73 -13.39
C PRO A 95 -9.00 12.35 -11.99
N PHE A 96 -9.85 13.29 -11.60
CA PHE A 96 -9.85 13.94 -10.28
C PHE A 96 -10.85 13.33 -9.30
N SER A 97 -11.65 12.36 -9.73
CA SER A 97 -12.55 11.67 -8.82
C SER A 97 -11.76 10.89 -7.77
N ALA A 98 -12.33 10.73 -6.58
CA ALA A 98 -11.65 10.04 -5.48
C ALA A 98 -11.26 8.59 -5.84
N SER A 99 -12.05 7.92 -6.69
CA SER A 99 -11.76 6.56 -7.18
C SER A 99 -10.56 6.54 -8.12
N GLU A 100 -10.46 7.47 -9.06
CA GLU A 100 -9.34 7.51 -10.02
C GLU A 100 -8.03 7.97 -9.36
N VAL A 101 -8.12 8.94 -8.45
CA VAL A 101 -6.97 9.35 -7.61
C VAL A 101 -6.51 8.19 -6.73
N GLY A 102 -7.45 7.44 -6.15
CA GLY A 102 -7.15 6.23 -5.38
C GLY A 102 -6.46 5.16 -6.22
N THR A 103 -7.01 4.85 -7.40
CA THR A 103 -6.45 3.86 -8.35
C THR A 103 -5.02 4.23 -8.76
N SER A 104 -4.80 5.50 -9.11
CA SER A 104 -3.46 6.01 -9.43
C SER A 104 -2.51 5.90 -8.24
N GLY A 105 -3.01 6.18 -7.03
CA GLY A 105 -2.27 6.01 -5.79
C GLY A 105 -1.85 4.56 -5.53
N HIS A 106 -2.74 3.59 -5.77
CA HIS A 106 -2.44 2.15 -5.62
C HIS A 106 -1.35 1.75 -6.61
N ALA A 107 -1.46 2.11 -7.89
CA ALA A 107 -0.47 1.77 -8.90
C ALA A 107 0.93 2.32 -8.57
N ILE A 108 1.01 3.54 -8.02
CA ILE A 108 2.31 4.12 -7.59
C ILE A 108 2.88 3.36 -6.38
N LEU A 109 2.02 2.94 -5.45
CA LEU A 109 2.45 2.17 -4.29
C LEU A 109 2.89 0.76 -4.69
N GLU A 110 2.19 0.11 -5.61
CA GLU A 110 2.58 -1.17 -6.22
C GLU A 110 3.99 -1.07 -6.82
N ASP A 111 4.21 -0.11 -7.73
CA ASP A 111 5.51 0.12 -8.36
C ASP A 111 6.60 0.45 -7.33
N LEU A 112 6.27 1.22 -6.29
CA LEU A 112 7.20 1.53 -5.22
C LEU A 112 7.61 0.28 -4.45
N PHE A 113 6.67 -0.60 -4.09
CA PHE A 113 6.98 -1.81 -3.34
C PHE A 113 7.57 -2.93 -4.19
N ALA A 114 7.43 -2.86 -5.52
CA ALA A 114 8.13 -3.71 -6.47
C ALA A 114 9.63 -3.42 -6.54
N LEU A 115 10.07 -2.21 -6.14
CA LEU A 115 11.50 -1.91 -6.01
C LEU A 115 12.17 -2.75 -4.91
N PRO A 116 13.49 -3.00 -5.00
CA PRO A 116 14.27 -3.52 -3.89
C PRO A 116 14.09 -2.66 -2.64
N ALA A 117 14.07 -3.27 -1.47
CA ALA A 117 13.74 -2.61 -0.20
C ALA A 117 14.50 -1.29 0.01
N PHE A 118 15.81 -1.24 -0.26
CA PHE A 118 16.62 -0.02 -0.13
C PHE A 118 16.21 1.11 -1.07
N GLY A 119 15.60 0.81 -2.21
CA GLY A 119 15.16 1.77 -3.23
C GLY A 119 13.82 2.43 -2.94
N ARG A 120 13.06 1.96 -1.94
CA ARG A 120 11.69 2.40 -1.62
C ARG A 120 11.66 3.73 -0.87
N THR A 121 12.12 4.78 -1.53
CA THR A 121 12.27 6.13 -0.97
C THR A 121 11.19 7.08 -1.46
N ARG A 122 11.00 8.21 -0.76
CA ARG A 122 10.10 9.29 -1.23
C ARG A 122 10.50 9.82 -2.61
N ALA A 123 11.80 9.93 -2.88
CA ALA A 123 12.31 10.36 -4.17
C ALA A 123 11.95 9.36 -5.29
N ALA A 124 12.06 8.05 -5.01
CA ALA A 124 11.64 7.01 -5.95
C ALA A 124 10.13 7.06 -6.20
N ALA A 125 9.31 7.21 -5.16
CA ALA A 125 7.86 7.36 -5.30
C ALA A 125 7.46 8.57 -6.14
N ASN A 126 8.13 9.72 -5.95
CA ASN A 126 7.91 10.90 -6.78
C ASN A 126 8.31 10.66 -8.25
N LYS A 127 9.42 9.94 -8.49
CA LYS A 127 9.83 9.58 -9.86
C LYS A 127 8.81 8.65 -10.53
N ILE A 128 8.27 7.69 -9.79
CA ILE A 128 7.20 6.79 -10.27
C ILE A 128 5.94 7.61 -10.59
N LEU A 129 5.51 8.48 -9.67
CA LEU A 129 4.36 9.36 -9.88
C LEU A 129 4.54 10.25 -11.13
N GLU A 130 5.73 10.81 -11.36
CA GLU A 130 6.04 11.57 -12.58
C GLU A 130 5.93 10.71 -13.85
N ALA A 131 6.34 9.45 -13.81
CA ALA A 131 6.17 8.52 -14.93
C ALA A 131 4.69 8.21 -15.20
N HIS A 132 3.90 7.94 -14.15
CA HIS A 132 2.45 7.75 -14.25
C HIS A 132 1.73 8.99 -14.79
N LYS A 133 2.18 10.20 -14.40
CA LYS A 133 1.64 11.46 -14.93
C LYS A 133 1.78 11.56 -16.45
N ILE A 134 2.92 11.16 -17.00
CA ILE A 134 3.18 11.18 -18.45
C ILE A 134 2.23 10.22 -19.18
N GLN A 135 1.95 9.06 -18.58
CA GLN A 135 1.04 8.05 -19.15
C GLN A 135 -0.43 8.50 -19.07
N ALA A 136 -0.86 9.02 -17.93
CA ALA A 136 -2.23 9.46 -17.70
C ALA A 136 -2.59 10.72 -18.51
N TRP A 137 -1.60 11.56 -18.83
CA TRP A 137 -1.78 12.79 -19.58
C TRP A 137 -0.82 12.89 -20.76
N PRO A 138 -1.04 12.10 -21.83
CA PRO A 138 -0.16 12.10 -22.99
C PRO A 138 -0.27 13.44 -23.73
N GLY A 139 0.86 14.14 -23.85
CA GLY A 139 0.96 15.43 -24.54
C GLY A 139 1.37 16.59 -23.64
N HIS A 140 1.88 17.65 -24.26
CA HIS A 140 2.39 18.85 -23.58
C HIS A 140 1.56 20.10 -23.90
N ASP A 141 0.24 19.92 -24.06
CA ASP A 141 -0.64 21.06 -24.29
C ASP A 141 -0.67 21.98 -23.05
N GLU A 142 -0.43 23.27 -23.26
CA GLU A 142 -0.50 24.32 -22.24
C GLU A 142 -1.90 24.37 -21.61
N ALA A 143 -2.96 24.09 -22.39
CA ALA A 143 -4.34 24.10 -21.90
C ALA A 143 -4.62 23.03 -20.82
N THR A 144 -3.79 21.99 -20.73
CA THR A 144 -3.92 20.91 -19.72
C THR A 144 -2.84 20.97 -18.65
N ALA A 145 -1.88 21.90 -18.73
CA ALA A 145 -0.75 21.98 -17.81
C ALA A 145 -1.20 22.14 -16.34
N SER A 146 -2.17 23.02 -16.07
CA SER A 146 -2.73 23.18 -14.72
C SER A 146 -3.38 21.88 -14.24
N LYS A 147 -4.23 21.25 -15.07
CA LYS A 147 -4.91 20.00 -14.74
C LYS A 147 -3.93 18.86 -14.43
N ARG A 148 -2.82 18.76 -15.17
CA ARG A 148 -1.75 17.80 -14.91
C ARG A 148 -1.08 18.02 -13.56
N SER A 149 -0.80 19.28 -13.21
CA SER A 149 -0.22 19.65 -11.91
C SER A 149 -1.18 19.38 -10.75
N ASP A 150 -2.46 19.68 -10.93
CA ASP A 150 -3.51 19.43 -9.94
C ASP A 150 -3.69 17.93 -9.70
N TRP A 151 -3.68 17.13 -10.77
CA TRP A 151 -3.77 15.67 -10.69
C TRP A 151 -2.57 15.09 -9.96
N HIS A 152 -1.36 15.53 -10.32
CA HIS A 152 -0.13 15.12 -9.64
C HIS A 152 -0.20 15.41 -8.15
N THR A 153 -0.65 16.62 -7.78
CA THR A 153 -0.80 17.02 -6.38
C THR A 153 -1.83 16.16 -5.66
N ALA A 154 -2.97 15.88 -6.28
CA ALA A 154 -4.01 15.02 -5.71
C ALA A 154 -3.49 13.61 -5.42
N VAL A 155 -2.79 13.00 -6.37
CA VAL A 155 -2.23 11.64 -6.23
C VAL A 155 -1.07 11.61 -5.24
N HIS A 156 -0.16 12.59 -5.28
CA HIS A 156 0.91 12.75 -4.29
C HIS A 156 0.34 12.80 -2.87
N ASN A 157 -0.70 13.62 -2.66
CA ASN A 157 -1.36 13.72 -1.36
C ASN A 157 -1.96 12.38 -0.91
N ALA A 158 -2.55 11.63 -1.84
CA ALA A 158 -3.16 10.33 -1.56
C ALA A 158 -2.16 9.29 -1.02
N ILE A 159 -0.89 9.34 -1.43
CA ILE A 159 0.16 8.39 -1.01
C ILE A 159 1.09 8.92 0.09
N SER A 160 1.18 10.24 0.26
CA SER A 160 2.22 10.90 1.05
C SER A 160 2.33 10.47 2.52
N GLY A 161 1.21 10.10 3.15
CA GLY A 161 1.19 9.69 4.56
C GLY A 161 1.65 8.25 4.79
N LEU A 162 1.99 7.46 3.75
CA LEU A 162 2.60 6.14 3.90
C LEU A 162 3.80 6.16 4.87
N TRP A 163 4.70 7.13 4.69
CA TRP A 163 5.90 7.26 5.53
C TRP A 163 5.63 7.68 6.98
N SER A 164 4.41 8.13 7.29
CA SER A 164 3.99 8.34 8.68
C SER A 164 3.48 7.05 9.32
N ILE A 165 3.11 6.07 8.51
CA ILE A 165 2.59 4.77 8.94
C ILE A 165 3.74 3.77 9.12
N GLU A 166 4.63 3.68 8.14
CA GLU A 166 5.72 2.70 8.11
C GLU A 166 6.94 3.21 7.32
N ASP A 167 8.08 2.53 7.46
CA ASP A 167 9.23 2.71 6.58
C ASP A 167 9.17 1.64 5.47
N PRO A 168 8.86 2.01 4.20
CA PRO A 168 8.75 1.05 3.10
C PRO A 168 9.99 0.17 2.91
N ARG A 169 11.17 0.65 3.32
CA ARG A 169 12.44 -0.07 3.21
C ARG A 169 12.59 -1.20 4.22
N LYS A 170 11.77 -1.21 5.27
CA LYS A 170 11.74 -2.27 6.30
C LYS A 170 10.65 -3.30 6.07
N VAL A 171 9.75 -3.05 5.10
CA VAL A 171 8.66 -3.97 4.79
C VAL A 171 9.20 -5.14 3.98
N GLU A 172 9.09 -6.33 4.54
CA GLU A 172 9.35 -7.57 3.81
C GLU A 172 8.09 -7.97 3.03
N VAL A 173 8.06 -7.63 1.75
CA VAL A 173 6.92 -7.89 0.86
C VAL A 173 6.91 -9.36 0.46
N ALA A 174 5.79 -10.05 0.70
CA ALA A 174 5.52 -11.42 0.29
C ALA A 174 4.82 -11.49 -1.07
N GLY A 175 4.05 -10.46 -1.45
CA GLY A 175 3.36 -10.37 -2.73
C GLY A 175 2.71 -9.00 -2.93
N LEU A 176 2.48 -8.63 -4.19
CA LEU A 176 1.82 -7.38 -4.61
C LEU A 176 0.70 -7.74 -5.58
N GLU A 177 -0.40 -6.98 -5.53
CA GLU A 177 -1.57 -7.13 -6.40
C GLU A 177 -1.99 -8.60 -6.61
N GLN A 178 -2.02 -9.36 -5.51
CA GLN A 178 -2.27 -10.80 -5.58
C GLN A 178 -3.74 -11.04 -5.92
N GLY A 179 -3.96 -11.45 -7.18
CA GLY A 179 -5.24 -11.92 -7.67
C GLY A 179 -5.62 -13.32 -7.19
N PHE A 180 -6.92 -13.60 -7.24
CA PHE A 180 -7.49 -14.91 -6.96
C PHE A 180 -8.04 -15.52 -8.25
N GLU A 181 -7.37 -16.56 -8.72
CA GLU A 181 -7.82 -17.43 -9.81
C GLU A 181 -8.35 -18.72 -9.20
N ASP A 182 -9.45 -19.24 -9.77
CA ASP A 182 -10.09 -20.49 -9.35
C ASP A 182 -10.28 -20.66 -7.83
N THR A 183 -10.51 -19.54 -7.13
CA THR A 183 -10.60 -19.51 -5.67
C THR A 183 -12.06 -19.37 -5.25
N TYR A 184 -12.44 -20.07 -4.18
CA TYR A 184 -13.80 -20.07 -3.66
C TYR A 184 -13.82 -19.60 -2.21
N VAL A 185 -14.83 -18.80 -1.87
CA VAL A 185 -15.12 -18.37 -0.49
C VAL A 185 -16.56 -18.74 -0.19
N CYS A 186 -16.80 -19.63 0.78
CA CYS A 186 -18.14 -20.18 1.07
C CYS A 186 -18.85 -20.77 -0.16
N ASP A 187 -18.10 -21.56 -0.94
CA ASP A 187 -18.54 -22.19 -2.20
C ASP A 187 -18.96 -21.20 -3.31
N ILE A 188 -18.62 -19.92 -3.15
CA ILE A 188 -18.88 -18.88 -4.13
C ILE A 188 -17.58 -18.60 -4.89
N PRO A 189 -17.59 -18.59 -6.24
CA PRO A 189 -16.44 -18.16 -7.02
C PRO A 189 -16.03 -16.74 -6.61
N PHE A 190 -14.80 -16.59 -6.17
CA PHE A 190 -14.28 -15.34 -5.61
C PHE A 190 -13.38 -14.63 -6.63
N VAL A 191 -13.55 -13.30 -6.75
CA VAL A 191 -12.63 -12.47 -7.53
C VAL A 191 -12.23 -11.22 -6.75
N GLY A 192 -10.95 -10.94 -6.70
CA GLY A 192 -10.40 -9.79 -6.00
C GLY A 192 -8.89 -9.73 -6.11
N TYR A 193 -8.33 -8.63 -5.63
CA TYR A 193 -6.90 -8.36 -5.63
C TYR A 193 -6.52 -7.83 -4.24
N ILE A 194 -5.51 -8.43 -3.64
CA ILE A 194 -4.88 -7.90 -2.43
C ILE A 194 -3.79 -6.93 -2.86
N ASP A 195 -3.85 -5.68 -2.40
CA ASP A 195 -2.86 -4.66 -2.75
C ASP A 195 -1.44 -5.12 -2.35
N ARG A 196 -1.26 -5.59 -1.10
CA ARG A 196 0.04 -6.06 -0.60
C ARG A 196 -0.07 -7.17 0.44
N LEU A 197 0.80 -8.17 0.34
CA LEU A 197 1.07 -9.17 1.36
C LEU A 197 2.44 -8.91 1.97
N ASP A 198 2.53 -8.90 3.31
CA ASP A 198 3.79 -8.71 4.03
C ASP A 198 4.11 -9.94 4.87
N TRP A 199 5.39 -10.29 4.94
CA TRP A 199 5.91 -11.12 6.02
C TRP A 199 6.11 -10.27 7.27
N VAL A 200 5.56 -10.72 8.39
CA VAL A 200 5.75 -10.09 9.70
C VAL A 200 6.04 -11.13 10.76
N THR A 201 6.90 -10.79 11.70
CA THR A 201 7.11 -11.63 12.88
C THR A 201 6.02 -11.33 13.90
N ASP A 202 5.31 -12.35 14.34
CA ASP A 202 4.36 -12.24 15.43
C ASP A 202 5.11 -11.96 16.75
N PRO A 203 4.79 -10.87 17.47
CA PRO A 203 5.55 -10.46 18.64
C PRO A 203 5.29 -11.35 19.86
N GLU A 204 4.17 -12.08 19.90
CA GLU A 204 3.83 -12.97 21.02
C GLU A 204 4.47 -14.34 20.85
N THR A 205 4.46 -14.86 19.62
CA THR A 205 4.92 -16.23 19.32
C THR A 205 6.32 -16.28 18.68
N GLY A 206 6.82 -15.17 18.16
CA GLY A 206 8.06 -15.11 17.37
C GLY A 206 7.95 -15.75 15.98
N GLN A 207 6.78 -16.25 15.59
CA GLN A 207 6.58 -16.93 14.31
C GLN A 207 6.46 -15.93 13.17
N LYS A 208 7.07 -16.24 12.02
CA LYS A 208 6.89 -15.47 10.79
C LYS A 208 5.54 -15.81 10.14
N VAL A 209 4.69 -14.81 9.94
CA VAL A 209 3.31 -14.95 9.48
C VAL A 209 3.01 -13.96 8.36
N ILE A 210 1.97 -14.24 7.59
CA ILE A 210 1.49 -13.33 6.53
C ILE A 210 0.52 -12.30 7.12
N ARG A 211 0.72 -11.04 6.73
CA ARG A 211 -0.18 -9.92 6.96
C ARG A 211 -0.77 -9.46 5.62
N VAL A 212 -2.10 -9.43 5.53
CA VAL A 212 -2.82 -8.82 4.40
C VAL A 212 -2.86 -7.31 4.61
N VAL A 213 -2.51 -6.54 3.58
CA VAL A 213 -2.51 -5.09 3.60
C VAL A 213 -3.35 -4.54 2.45
N ASP A 214 -4.19 -3.55 2.74
CA ASP A 214 -4.99 -2.82 1.77
C ASP A 214 -4.85 -1.30 2.01
N TYR A 215 -4.62 -0.56 0.93
CA TYR A 215 -4.46 0.88 0.95
C TYR A 215 -5.82 1.56 0.81
N LYS A 216 -6.04 2.61 1.60
CA LYS A 216 -7.23 3.46 1.53
C LYS A 216 -6.83 4.92 1.47
N THR A 217 -7.12 5.56 0.36
CA THR A 217 -6.86 7.01 0.16
C THR A 217 -8.00 7.88 0.69
N GLY A 218 -9.18 7.30 0.92
CA GLY A 218 -10.35 8.01 1.44
C GLY A 218 -10.34 8.30 2.95
N LYS A 219 -11.43 8.92 3.41
CA LYS A 219 -11.63 9.29 4.83
C LYS A 219 -11.49 8.08 5.75
N VAL A 220 -10.83 8.28 6.89
CA VAL A 220 -10.81 7.30 7.98
C VAL A 220 -12.21 7.22 8.63
N PRO A 221 -12.84 6.03 8.70
CA PRO A 221 -14.12 5.85 9.40
C PRO A 221 -14.01 6.28 10.86
N LYS A 222 -14.94 7.11 11.33
CA LYS A 222 -14.95 7.63 12.71
C LYS A 222 -15.69 6.71 13.69
N ASP A 223 -16.64 5.90 13.20
CA ASP A 223 -17.55 5.12 14.04
C ASP A 223 -17.93 3.79 13.35
N ILE A 224 -17.06 2.79 13.48
CA ILE A 224 -17.21 1.46 12.84
C ILE A 224 -18.32 0.64 13.54
N GLY A 225 -18.52 0.85 14.85
CA GLY A 225 -19.48 0.08 15.64
C GLY A 225 -20.93 0.37 15.21
N ARG A 226 -21.25 1.64 14.93
CA ARG A 226 -22.60 2.05 14.55
C ARG A 226 -22.96 1.78 13.09
N PHE A 227 -22.00 1.91 12.17
CA PHE A 227 -22.25 1.93 10.73
C PHE A 227 -21.76 0.70 9.95
N GLY A 228 -21.14 -0.27 10.63
CA GLY A 228 -20.55 -1.44 9.99
C GLY A 228 -19.07 -1.27 9.62
N ASP A 229 -18.41 -2.38 9.32
CA ASP A 229 -16.97 -2.45 9.08
C ASP A 229 -16.64 -2.92 7.66
N ASP A 230 -17.18 -2.25 6.64
CA ASP A 230 -17.02 -2.67 5.24
C ASP A 230 -15.56 -2.95 4.83
N HIS A 231 -14.64 -2.07 5.27
CA HIS A 231 -13.22 -2.26 4.97
C HIS A 231 -12.65 -3.47 5.72
N GLY A 232 -13.11 -3.73 6.94
CA GLY A 232 -12.71 -4.94 7.66
C GLY A 232 -13.31 -6.20 7.06
N ASP A 233 -14.55 -6.13 6.57
CA ASP A 233 -15.23 -7.24 5.90
C ASP A 233 -14.49 -7.62 4.60
N GLN A 234 -14.07 -6.63 3.81
CA GLN A 234 -13.18 -6.86 2.66
C GLN A 234 -11.90 -7.62 3.07
N MET A 235 -11.22 -7.19 4.13
CA MET A 235 -9.98 -7.82 4.60
C MET A 235 -10.18 -9.26 5.10
N ARG A 236 -11.32 -9.53 5.75
CA ARG A 236 -11.69 -10.88 6.19
C ARG A 236 -11.98 -11.81 5.00
N LEU A 237 -12.59 -11.30 3.92
CA LEU A 237 -12.76 -12.06 2.68
C LEU A 237 -11.43 -12.36 2.01
N TYR A 238 -10.49 -11.41 1.98
CA TYR A 238 -9.14 -11.65 1.47
C TYR A 238 -8.36 -12.68 2.29
N ARG A 239 -8.47 -12.62 3.62
CA ARG A 239 -7.91 -13.67 4.49
C ARG A 239 -8.48 -15.03 4.12
N GLU A 240 -9.79 -15.14 3.93
CA GLU A 240 -10.45 -16.41 3.63
C GLU A 240 -10.12 -16.93 2.23
N ALA A 241 -10.10 -16.07 1.23
CA ALA A 241 -9.68 -16.42 -0.12
C ALA A 241 -8.23 -16.91 -0.14
N LEU A 242 -7.34 -16.27 0.63
CA LEU A 242 -5.94 -16.70 0.74
C LEU A 242 -5.81 -18.06 1.45
N ARG A 243 -6.59 -18.29 2.51
CA ARG A 243 -6.69 -19.61 3.17
C ARG A 243 -7.17 -20.69 2.20
N SER A 244 -8.22 -20.41 1.44
CA SER A 244 -8.78 -21.31 0.43
C SER A 244 -7.74 -21.67 -0.65
N LYS A 245 -7.00 -20.66 -1.14
CA LYS A 245 -5.98 -20.83 -2.18
C LYS A 245 -4.71 -21.56 -1.70
N THR A 246 -4.26 -21.30 -0.47
CA THR A 246 -2.93 -21.74 0.01
C THR A 246 -2.96 -22.79 1.11
N GLY A 247 -4.13 -23.06 1.69
CA GLY A 247 -4.28 -23.87 2.90
C GLY A 247 -3.87 -23.15 4.20
N VAL A 248 -3.26 -21.97 4.12
CA VAL A 248 -2.75 -21.22 5.29
C VAL A 248 -3.51 -19.92 5.47
N ALA A 249 -4.08 -19.70 6.66
CA ALA A 249 -4.76 -18.46 6.96
C ALA A 249 -3.78 -17.37 7.43
N PRO A 250 -3.81 -16.17 6.84
CA PRO A 250 -3.13 -15.01 7.41
C PRO A 250 -3.60 -14.74 8.84
N LEU A 251 -2.65 -14.42 9.72
CA LEU A 251 -2.96 -14.11 11.12
C LEU A 251 -3.21 -12.62 11.33
N LYS A 252 -2.81 -11.76 10.38
CA LYS A 252 -2.94 -10.31 10.48
C LYS A 252 -3.54 -9.71 9.21
N ALA A 253 -4.33 -8.66 9.39
CA ALA A 253 -4.88 -7.85 8.32
C ALA A 253 -4.88 -6.39 8.74
N THR A 254 -4.31 -5.51 7.93
CA THR A 254 -4.14 -4.09 8.26
C THR A 254 -4.57 -3.21 7.12
N LEU A 255 -5.38 -2.21 7.41
CA LEU A 255 -5.75 -1.14 6.48
C LEU A 255 -4.83 0.05 6.67
N LEU A 256 -4.24 0.57 5.59
CA LEU A 256 -3.40 1.75 5.62
C LEU A 256 -4.14 2.93 4.99
N TYR A 257 -4.54 3.88 5.81
CA TYR A 257 -5.16 5.14 5.37
C TYR A 257 -4.06 6.12 4.96
N THR A 258 -3.50 5.92 3.77
CA THR A 258 -2.26 6.54 3.30
C THR A 258 -2.34 8.05 3.23
N GLN A 259 -3.47 8.62 2.78
CA GLN A 259 -3.64 10.08 2.74
C GLN A 259 -3.62 10.71 4.15
N HIS A 260 -3.98 9.94 5.17
CA HIS A 260 -4.14 10.42 6.54
C HIS A 260 -3.00 10.00 7.48
N GLY A 261 -2.03 9.22 6.99
CA GLY A 261 -0.93 8.71 7.81
C GLY A 261 -1.39 7.85 8.99
N LYS A 262 -2.49 7.10 8.82
CA LYS A 262 -3.08 6.25 9.86
C LYS A 262 -3.18 4.81 9.39
N PHE A 263 -3.15 3.86 10.31
CA PHE A 263 -3.46 2.47 10.03
C PHE A 263 -4.50 1.93 11.01
N ARG A 264 -5.09 0.79 10.66
CA ARG A 264 -6.00 0.04 11.52
C ARG A 264 -5.82 -1.46 11.29
N ASP A 265 -5.57 -2.19 12.37
CA ASP A 265 -5.64 -3.65 12.34
C ASP A 265 -7.09 -4.12 12.35
N VAL A 266 -7.40 -5.08 11.49
CA VAL A 266 -8.73 -5.65 11.33
C VAL A 266 -8.85 -6.87 12.23
N PRO A 267 -9.86 -6.94 13.12
CA PRO A 267 -10.11 -8.13 13.92
C PRO A 267 -10.46 -9.33 13.03
N LEU A 268 -9.69 -10.40 13.17
CA LEU A 268 -9.88 -11.69 12.48
C LEU A 268 -10.44 -12.78 13.40
N SER A 269 -11.18 -12.39 14.44
CA SER A 269 -11.80 -13.34 15.38
C SER A 269 -12.86 -14.20 14.71
N LYS A 270 -13.09 -15.42 15.21
CA LYS A 270 -14.12 -16.34 14.67
C LYS A 270 -15.50 -15.69 14.51
N PRO A 271 -16.02 -14.91 15.49
CA PRO A 271 -17.32 -14.24 15.33
C PRO A 271 -17.33 -13.19 14.21
N ALA A 272 -16.24 -12.43 14.06
CA ALA A 272 -16.12 -11.42 13.02
C ALA A 272 -16.07 -12.07 11.63
N MET A 273 -15.22 -13.10 11.46
CA MET A 273 -15.15 -13.90 10.24
C MET A 273 -16.51 -14.50 9.87
N SER A 274 -17.17 -15.16 10.82
CA SER A 274 -18.47 -15.82 10.58
C SER A 274 -19.55 -14.83 10.16
N LYS A 275 -19.56 -13.62 10.74
CA LYS A 275 -20.47 -12.55 10.34
C LYS A 275 -20.23 -12.12 8.90
N THR A 276 -18.97 -11.85 8.54
CA THR A 276 -18.60 -11.43 7.18
C THR A 276 -18.96 -12.50 6.14
N LEU A 277 -18.63 -13.76 6.41
CA LEU A 277 -18.87 -14.86 5.47
C LEU A 277 -20.36 -15.12 5.22
N ARG A 278 -21.21 -15.02 6.27
CA ARG A 278 -22.66 -15.07 6.09
C ARG A 278 -23.20 -13.90 5.26
N ALA A 279 -22.71 -12.70 5.52
CA ALA A 279 -23.12 -11.52 4.75
C ALA A 279 -22.71 -11.65 3.27
N PHE A 280 -21.51 -12.16 3.00
CA PHE A 280 -21.01 -12.41 1.65
C PHE A 280 -21.86 -13.45 0.90
N ARG A 281 -22.26 -14.54 1.57
CA ARG A 281 -23.18 -15.51 0.98
C ARG A 281 -24.54 -14.90 0.65
N GLN A 282 -25.10 -14.14 1.58
CA GLN A 282 -26.37 -13.43 1.33
C GLN A 282 -26.24 -12.49 0.13
N SER A 283 -25.14 -11.73 0.02
CA SER A 283 -24.91 -10.86 -1.15
C SER A 283 -24.88 -11.63 -2.47
N TRP A 284 -24.35 -12.86 -2.49
CA TRP A 284 -24.33 -13.69 -3.69
C TRP A 284 -25.75 -14.13 -4.09
N ASP A 285 -26.51 -14.64 -3.12
CA ASP A 285 -27.87 -15.10 -3.35
C ASP A 285 -28.79 -13.93 -3.78
N ASP A 286 -28.62 -12.75 -3.16
CA ASP A 286 -29.30 -11.51 -3.52
C ASP A 286 -28.96 -11.08 -4.94
N LEU A 287 -27.67 -11.01 -5.30
CA LEU A 287 -27.22 -10.61 -6.64
C LEU A 287 -27.83 -11.51 -7.71
N ASN A 288 -27.76 -12.83 -7.53
CA ASN A 288 -28.34 -13.78 -8.48
C ASN A 288 -29.84 -13.58 -8.61
N THR A 289 -30.55 -13.41 -7.50
CA THR A 289 -32.00 -13.15 -7.50
C THR A 289 -32.35 -11.88 -8.29
N TYR A 290 -31.63 -10.77 -8.05
CA TYR A 290 -31.88 -9.51 -8.77
C TYR A 290 -31.54 -9.62 -10.26
N THR A 291 -30.47 -10.34 -10.60
CA THR A 291 -30.08 -10.58 -11.99
C THR A 291 -31.08 -11.49 -12.71
N GLU A 292 -31.55 -12.58 -12.09
CA GLU A 292 -32.57 -13.46 -12.68
C GLU A 292 -33.87 -12.71 -12.98
N ARG A 293 -34.28 -11.81 -12.08
CA ARG A 293 -35.47 -10.96 -12.25
C ARG A 293 -35.26 -9.78 -13.18
N ALA A 294 -34.00 -9.47 -13.53
CA ALA A 294 -33.60 -8.23 -14.18
C ALA A 294 -34.14 -6.97 -13.48
N ALA A 295 -34.31 -7.05 -12.15
CA ALA A 295 -34.95 -6.02 -11.34
C ALA A 295 -34.11 -5.75 -10.09
N TYR A 296 -33.63 -4.52 -9.97
CA TYR A 296 -32.65 -4.11 -8.97
C TYR A 296 -33.28 -3.10 -8.02
N PRO A 297 -33.46 -3.43 -6.72
CA PRO A 297 -34.14 -2.55 -5.79
C PRO A 297 -33.34 -1.27 -5.54
N THR A 298 -34.08 -0.18 -5.36
CA THR A 298 -33.53 1.09 -4.88
C THR A 298 -33.48 1.10 -3.35
N GLN A 299 -32.56 1.90 -2.82
CA GLN A 299 -32.51 2.19 -1.39
C GLN A 299 -32.16 3.66 -1.23
N ASP A 300 -32.99 4.40 -0.48
CA ASP A 300 -32.67 5.77 -0.14
C ASP A 300 -31.51 5.83 0.87
N GLY A 301 -30.65 6.83 0.71
CA GLY A 301 -29.51 7.04 1.58
C GLY A 301 -28.76 8.33 1.27
N PRO A 302 -27.77 8.68 2.11
CA PRO A 302 -26.99 9.90 1.91
C PRO A 302 -26.26 9.91 0.57
N LEU A 303 -25.94 8.73 0.02
CA LEU A 303 -25.22 8.57 -1.23
C LEU A 303 -26.06 8.84 -2.49
N CYS A 304 -27.38 9.04 -2.37
CA CYS A 304 -28.25 9.34 -3.51
C CYS A 304 -27.78 10.57 -4.30
N GLY A 305 -27.28 11.61 -3.63
CA GLY A 305 -26.78 12.82 -4.29
C GLY A 305 -25.51 12.63 -5.12
N TRP A 306 -24.87 11.46 -5.08
CA TRP A 306 -23.72 11.10 -5.91
C TRP A 306 -24.04 9.96 -6.88
N CYS A 307 -25.31 9.60 -7.03
CA CYS A 307 -25.76 8.56 -7.95
C CYS A 307 -25.88 9.14 -9.36
N PRO A 308 -25.34 8.49 -10.41
CA PRO A 308 -25.47 8.97 -11.80
C PRO A 308 -26.92 9.05 -12.29
N ALA A 309 -27.83 8.29 -11.70
CA ALA A 309 -29.25 8.30 -12.05
C ALA A 309 -30.13 9.16 -11.12
N VAL A 310 -29.53 9.96 -10.22
CA VAL A 310 -30.27 10.73 -9.18
C VAL A 310 -31.41 11.57 -9.74
N ASN A 311 -31.18 12.24 -10.88
CA ASN A 311 -32.18 13.11 -11.50
C ASN A 311 -33.35 12.35 -12.15
N SER A 312 -33.22 11.04 -12.39
CA SER A 312 -34.28 10.20 -12.99
C SER A 312 -34.94 9.24 -11.98
N CYS A 313 -34.34 9.03 -10.81
CA CYS A 313 -34.77 8.02 -9.85
C CYS A 313 -36.04 8.45 -9.09
N PRO A 314 -37.14 7.69 -9.12
CA PRO A 314 -38.38 8.03 -8.42
C PRO A 314 -38.19 8.14 -6.90
N VAL A 315 -37.39 7.25 -6.30
CA VAL A 315 -37.10 7.26 -4.86
C VAL A 315 -36.23 8.45 -4.46
N ALA A 316 -35.31 8.88 -5.33
CA ALA A 316 -34.55 10.10 -5.10
C ALA A 316 -35.48 11.33 -5.12
N ALA A 317 -36.37 11.41 -6.12
CA ALA A 317 -37.35 12.48 -6.25
C ALA A 317 -38.32 12.54 -5.06
N SER A 318 -38.86 11.40 -4.63
CA SER A 318 -39.81 11.33 -3.50
C SER A 318 -39.18 11.71 -2.16
N ASN A 319 -37.85 11.53 -2.02
CA ASN A 319 -37.10 11.85 -0.81
C ASN A 319 -36.27 13.14 -0.95
N GLU A 320 -36.60 13.99 -1.94
CA GLU A 320 -35.97 15.30 -2.16
C GLU A 320 -34.44 15.23 -2.26
N ARG A 321 -33.92 14.14 -2.85
CA ARG A 321 -32.49 13.97 -3.11
C ARG A 321 -32.13 14.70 -4.39
N VAL A 322 -31.06 15.50 -4.32
CA VAL A 322 -30.56 16.30 -5.44
C VAL A 322 -29.12 15.94 -5.77
N ASP A 323 -28.70 16.18 -7.01
CA ASP A 323 -27.31 16.03 -7.43
C ASP A 323 -26.40 16.95 -6.59
N ARG A 324 -25.36 16.35 -6.01
CA ARG A 324 -24.32 17.03 -5.22
C ARG A 324 -22.99 17.16 -5.98
N THR A 325 -22.89 16.55 -7.15
CA THR A 325 -21.70 16.59 -7.99
C THR A 325 -21.72 17.80 -8.93
N GLY A 326 -22.91 18.25 -9.33
CA GLY A 326 -23.08 19.24 -10.41
C GLY A 326 -22.74 18.67 -11.79
N LEU A 327 -22.55 17.35 -11.88
CA LEU A 327 -22.14 16.62 -13.08
C LEU A 327 -23.19 15.60 -13.52
N ALA A 328 -24.20 15.32 -12.69
CA ALA A 328 -25.23 14.34 -13.06
C ALA A 328 -26.08 14.89 -14.20
N ARG A 329 -26.34 14.05 -15.20
CA ARG A 329 -27.13 14.41 -16.38
C ARG A 329 -28.59 14.65 -15.99
N SER A 330 -29.28 15.52 -16.74
CA SER A 330 -30.70 15.80 -16.45
C SER A 330 -31.58 14.57 -16.66
N ALA A 331 -32.79 14.57 -16.10
CA ALA A 331 -33.75 13.49 -16.29
C ALA A 331 -34.07 13.27 -17.78
N GLU A 332 -34.21 14.36 -18.54
CA GLU A 332 -34.49 14.34 -19.98
C GLU A 332 -33.32 13.74 -20.76
N PHE A 333 -32.08 14.07 -20.37
CA PHE A 333 -30.90 13.48 -20.98
C PHE A 333 -30.85 11.97 -20.71
N LEU A 334 -31.09 11.55 -19.46
CA LEU A 334 -31.05 10.15 -19.08
C LEU A 334 -32.17 9.36 -19.78
N GLY A 335 -33.35 9.96 -19.96
CA GLY A 335 -34.45 9.37 -20.72
C GLY A 335 -35.01 8.07 -20.14
N ILE A 336 -34.62 7.66 -18.92
CA ILE A 336 -35.06 6.41 -18.31
C ILE A 336 -36.56 6.51 -17.99
N PRO A 337 -37.43 5.73 -18.67
CA PRO A 337 -38.87 5.82 -18.48
C PRO A 337 -39.28 5.27 -17.10
N VAL A 338 -40.38 5.80 -16.56
CA VAL A 338 -41.10 5.19 -15.43
C VAL A 338 -42.26 4.39 -16.00
N VAL A 339 -42.24 3.08 -15.84
CA VAL A 339 -43.27 2.17 -16.38
C VAL A 339 -44.42 2.07 -15.37
N ARG A 340 -45.65 1.93 -15.86
CA ARG A 340 -46.75 1.41 -15.04
C ARG A 340 -46.47 -0.06 -14.78
N SER A 341 -46.32 -0.48 -13.52
CA SER A 341 -45.86 -1.81 -13.12
C SER A 341 -46.37 -2.91 -14.03
N LEU A 342 -45.43 -3.55 -14.73
CA LEU A 342 -45.71 -4.77 -15.47
C LEU A 342 -45.79 -5.92 -14.46
N PRO A 343 -46.67 -6.91 -14.66
CA PRO A 343 -46.65 -8.10 -13.83
C PRO A 343 -45.26 -8.76 -13.89
N PRO A 344 -44.79 -9.37 -12.79
CA PRO A 344 -43.45 -9.95 -12.72
C PRO A 344 -43.23 -10.94 -13.87
N ARG A 345 -41.99 -10.96 -14.40
CA ARG A 345 -41.58 -11.93 -15.42
C ARG A 345 -41.85 -13.35 -14.87
N PRO A 346 -42.47 -14.25 -15.64
CA PRO A 346 -42.74 -15.61 -15.17
C PRO A 346 -41.43 -16.29 -14.77
N GLU A 347 -41.48 -16.98 -13.63
CA GLU A 347 -40.36 -17.76 -13.06
C GLU A 347 -39.70 -18.65 -14.13
N PRO A 348 -38.37 -18.82 -14.12
CA PRO A 348 -37.67 -19.72 -15.05
C PRO A 348 -38.23 -21.15 -14.99
N ASP A 349 -38.30 -21.83 -16.15
CA ASP A 349 -38.73 -23.23 -16.29
C ASP A 349 -38.00 -24.15 -15.29
N GLU A 350 -38.76 -24.93 -14.50
CA GLU A 350 -38.26 -25.92 -13.52
C GLU A 350 -37.24 -26.91 -14.11
N ARG A 351 -37.12 -27.03 -15.43
CA ARG A 351 -36.05 -27.80 -16.08
C ARG A 351 -34.65 -27.21 -15.87
N ALA A 352 -34.49 -25.90 -15.68
CA ALA A 352 -33.20 -25.27 -15.39
C ALA A 352 -32.76 -25.47 -13.93
N ALA A 353 -33.71 -25.71 -13.01
CA ALA A 353 -33.47 -25.90 -11.57
C ALA A 353 -32.82 -27.26 -11.20
N ARG A 354 -32.52 -28.13 -12.18
CA ARG A 354 -31.88 -29.44 -11.93
C ARG A 354 -30.37 -29.39 -11.69
N TYR A 355 -29.77 -28.20 -11.75
CA TYR A 355 -28.35 -27.97 -11.45
C TYR A 355 -28.11 -26.99 -10.29
N ALA A 356 -28.94 -27.00 -9.24
CA ALA A 356 -28.56 -26.43 -7.95
C ALA A 356 -29.55 -26.85 -6.87
N THR A 357 -29.27 -27.96 -6.18
CA THR A 357 -29.74 -28.11 -4.80
C THR A 357 -28.57 -27.76 -3.89
N PRO A 358 -28.56 -26.58 -3.23
CA PRO A 358 -27.63 -26.32 -2.15
C PRO A 358 -28.00 -27.25 -0.99
N THR A 359 -27.11 -28.18 -0.65
CA THR A 359 -27.14 -28.82 0.67
C THR A 359 -26.96 -27.71 1.71
N GLU A 360 -27.96 -27.53 2.58
CA GLU A 360 -27.84 -26.74 3.79
C GLU A 360 -26.75 -27.36 4.68
N HIS A 361 -25.52 -26.85 4.55
CA HIS A 361 -24.47 -27.08 5.52
C HIS A 361 -24.23 -25.77 6.28
N PRO A 362 -24.43 -25.74 7.61
CA PRO A 362 -23.91 -24.65 8.42
C PRO A 362 -22.40 -24.59 8.21
N TYR A 363 -21.91 -23.54 7.54
CA TYR A 363 -20.48 -23.32 7.40
C TYR A 363 -19.90 -22.98 8.79
N GLU A 364 -19.32 -23.97 9.45
CA GLU A 364 -18.47 -23.78 10.62
C GLU A 364 -17.00 -23.68 10.15
N PRO A 365 -16.25 -22.64 10.53
CA PRO A 365 -14.84 -22.55 10.20
C PRO A 365 -14.06 -23.68 10.90
N THR A 366 -13.68 -24.72 10.15
CA THR A 366 -12.80 -25.78 10.65
C THR A 366 -11.35 -25.34 10.52
N ASP A 367 -10.75 -24.89 11.62
CA ASP A 367 -9.29 -24.81 11.76
C ASP A 367 -8.87 -25.92 12.74
N ASP A 368 -8.43 -27.05 12.19
CA ASP A 368 -7.70 -28.07 12.95
C ASP A 368 -6.31 -27.48 13.28
N PHE A 369 -6.16 -26.97 14.50
CA PHE A 369 -4.88 -26.48 15.02
C PHE A 369 -4.01 -27.68 15.44
N GLY A 370 -3.56 -28.44 14.44
CA GLY A 370 -2.50 -29.43 14.61
C GLY A 370 -1.14 -28.76 14.49
N SER A 371 -0.38 -28.73 15.59
CA SER A 371 1.04 -28.41 15.59
C SER A 371 1.81 -29.39 14.70
N ALA A 372 1.97 -29.09 13.43
CA ALA A 372 2.87 -29.80 12.53
C ALA A 372 3.80 -28.78 11.89
N ALA A 373 5.05 -28.75 12.36
CA ALA A 373 6.13 -28.09 11.66
C ALA A 373 6.32 -28.80 10.30
N MET A 374 5.80 -28.19 9.23
CA MET A 374 6.20 -28.54 7.87
C MET A 374 6.83 -27.31 7.22
N ALA A 375 8.07 -27.49 6.76
CA ALA A 375 8.77 -26.49 5.99
C ALA A 375 7.95 -26.13 4.73
N PRO A 376 7.81 -24.84 4.38
CA PRO A 376 7.04 -24.45 3.21
C PRO A 376 7.72 -24.95 1.92
N ALA A 377 6.93 -25.52 1.02
CA ALA A 377 7.37 -25.85 -0.32
C ALA A 377 7.67 -24.56 -1.11
N PRO A 378 8.72 -24.53 -1.94
CA PRO A 378 9.07 -23.33 -2.69
C PRO A 378 8.04 -23.05 -3.80
N ILE A 379 7.64 -21.78 -3.88
CA ILE A 379 6.85 -21.21 -4.99
C ILE A 379 7.77 -21.15 -6.22
N PRO A 380 7.36 -21.64 -7.40
CA PRO A 380 8.18 -21.52 -8.60
C PRO A 380 8.12 -20.08 -9.11
N VAL A 381 9.18 -19.31 -8.85
CA VAL A 381 9.44 -18.02 -9.48
C VAL A 381 10.38 -18.28 -10.65
N GLY A 382 9.98 -17.91 -11.87
CA GLY A 382 10.78 -18.07 -13.09
C GLY A 382 12.00 -17.15 -13.12
N TYR A 383 13.00 -17.44 -12.29
CA TYR A 383 14.32 -16.82 -12.32
C TYR A 383 15.35 -17.89 -12.72
N ASP A 384 15.92 -17.76 -13.92
CA ASP A 384 17.00 -18.62 -14.42
C ASP A 384 18.32 -18.27 -13.70
N PRO A 385 18.86 -19.14 -12.84
CA PRO A 385 20.08 -18.88 -12.08
C PRO A 385 21.37 -19.06 -12.90
N ALA A 386 21.29 -19.48 -14.17
CA ALA A 386 22.47 -19.88 -14.95
C ALA A 386 23.17 -18.73 -15.69
N ALA A 387 22.66 -17.49 -15.65
CA ALA A 387 23.23 -16.37 -16.41
C ALA A 387 24.10 -15.39 -15.60
N ALA A 388 24.36 -15.63 -14.31
CA ALA A 388 25.14 -14.72 -13.47
C ALA A 388 26.33 -15.41 -12.79
N SER A 389 27.26 -15.95 -13.59
CA SER A 389 28.55 -16.43 -13.10
C SER A 389 29.65 -15.38 -13.30
N VAL A 390 29.79 -14.38 -12.42
CA VAL A 390 31.02 -13.56 -12.37
C VAL A 390 31.31 -13.01 -10.95
N HIS A 391 32.36 -13.56 -10.34
CA HIS A 391 33.23 -13.07 -9.25
C HIS A 391 32.68 -12.82 -7.82
N SER A 392 32.87 -13.84 -6.99
CA SER A 392 33.04 -13.71 -5.53
C SER A 392 34.31 -12.93 -5.18
N ALA A 393 34.17 -11.80 -4.48
CA ALA A 393 35.25 -11.17 -3.71
C ALA A 393 35.15 -11.63 -2.23
N PRO A 394 36.25 -12.08 -1.60
CA PRO A 394 36.23 -12.51 -0.20
C PRO A 394 36.38 -11.31 0.73
N GLY A 395 35.41 -11.07 1.61
CA GLY A 395 35.53 -9.98 2.58
C GLY A 395 34.25 -9.65 3.35
N ALA A 396 33.72 -10.60 4.13
CA ALA A 396 32.83 -10.29 5.25
C ALA A 396 33.32 -11.06 6.47
N ALA A 397 34.12 -10.40 7.29
CA ALA A 397 34.64 -10.94 8.53
C ALA A 397 33.48 -11.21 9.50
N HIS A 398 33.36 -12.47 9.93
CA HIS A 398 32.61 -12.84 11.11
C HIS A 398 33.16 -12.06 12.31
N VAL A 399 32.27 -11.52 13.14
CA VAL A 399 32.60 -11.09 14.50
C VAL A 399 33.06 -12.35 15.25
N LEU A 400 34.37 -12.55 15.35
CA LEU A 400 34.96 -13.57 16.20
C LEU A 400 34.90 -13.08 17.64
N ILE A 401 34.10 -13.75 18.46
CA ILE A 401 34.22 -13.70 19.91
C ILE A 401 35.41 -14.59 20.26
N ASP A 402 36.50 -13.99 20.73
CA ASP A 402 37.71 -14.69 21.17
C ASP A 402 37.43 -15.44 22.50
N PRO A 403 37.61 -16.78 22.58
CA PRO A 403 37.34 -17.56 23.79
C PRO A 403 38.53 -17.61 24.78
N ALA A 404 39.58 -16.81 24.61
CA ALA A 404 40.77 -16.86 25.48
C ALA A 404 41.15 -15.49 26.07
N HIS A 405 40.36 -14.97 27.02
CA HIS A 405 40.84 -13.92 27.93
C HIS A 405 40.66 -14.36 29.40
N PRO A 406 41.69 -14.24 30.26
CA PRO A 406 41.62 -14.71 31.65
C PRO A 406 40.60 -13.90 32.44
N GLU A 407 39.87 -14.57 33.33
CA GLU A 407 38.92 -13.98 34.26
C GLU A 407 39.57 -12.88 35.11
N GLY A 408 39.41 -11.63 34.68
CA GLY A 408 39.94 -10.47 35.36
C GLY A 408 39.10 -9.25 35.05
N ASN A 409 38.10 -8.99 35.89
CA ASN A 409 37.17 -7.85 35.83
C ASN A 409 36.35 -7.73 34.54
N ASN A 410 35.40 -8.64 34.36
CA ASN A 410 34.27 -8.39 33.47
C ASN A 410 33.32 -7.39 34.16
N PRO A 411 33.13 -6.15 33.67
CA PRO A 411 32.22 -5.18 34.28
C PRO A 411 30.73 -5.55 34.12
N MET A 412 30.42 -6.74 33.61
CA MET A 412 29.05 -7.29 33.53
C MET A 412 28.40 -7.63 34.89
N THR A 413 29.01 -7.24 36.01
CA THR A 413 28.39 -7.33 37.35
C THR A 413 27.66 -6.06 37.79
N ALA A 414 27.69 -4.98 36.99
CA ALA A 414 26.73 -3.88 37.12
C ALA A 414 25.54 -4.15 36.19
N ALA A 415 24.33 -4.29 36.73
CA ALA A 415 23.12 -4.40 35.93
C ALA A 415 23.07 -3.26 34.91
N ALA A 416 23.08 -3.58 33.60
CA ALA A 416 22.98 -2.57 32.56
C ALA A 416 21.76 -1.68 32.83
N PRO A 417 21.88 -0.35 32.74
CA PRO A 417 20.77 0.55 33.00
C PRO A 417 19.60 0.19 32.09
N ARG A 418 18.46 -0.17 32.69
CA ARG A 418 17.26 -0.63 31.99
C ARG A 418 16.40 0.56 31.60
N PHE A 419 15.93 0.64 30.36
CA PHE A 419 14.94 1.65 29.98
C PHE A 419 13.63 1.44 30.75
N SER A 420 12.95 2.55 31.05
CA SER A 420 11.57 2.53 31.52
C SER A 420 10.62 2.77 30.34
N GLU A 421 9.33 2.46 30.50
CA GLU A 421 8.30 2.78 29.50
C GLU A 421 7.17 3.56 30.16
N ASP A 422 6.98 4.80 29.74
CA ASP A 422 5.93 5.70 30.25
C ASP A 422 5.45 6.64 29.12
N LYS A 423 4.56 7.59 29.42
CA LYS A 423 4.09 8.61 28.47
C LYS A 423 5.25 9.43 27.92
N SER A 424 5.18 9.80 26.64
CA SER A 424 6.30 10.37 25.89
C SER A 424 6.78 11.75 26.34
N TRP A 425 6.00 12.46 27.16
CA TRP A 425 6.39 13.73 27.77
C TRP A 425 7.11 13.58 29.12
N PHE A 426 7.23 12.36 29.65
CA PHE A 426 8.15 12.06 30.73
C PHE A 426 9.49 11.63 30.15
N GLU A 427 10.54 12.41 30.42
CA GLU A 427 11.91 12.10 29.98
C GLU A 427 12.44 10.83 30.64
N GLU A 428 12.21 10.71 31.94
CA GLU A 428 12.60 9.58 32.77
C GLU A 428 11.37 9.04 33.51
N SER A 429 11.39 7.75 33.80
CA SER A 429 10.47 7.11 34.74
C SER A 429 11.30 6.24 35.69
N ASN A 430 11.05 6.41 36.99
CA ASN A 430 11.83 5.80 38.07
C ASN A 430 13.35 6.09 38.01
N GLY A 431 13.74 7.29 37.58
CA GLY A 431 15.16 7.70 37.49
C GLY A 431 15.95 7.00 36.40
N VAL A 432 15.26 6.38 35.42
CA VAL A 432 15.88 5.82 34.22
C VAL A 432 15.17 6.32 32.97
N LEU A 433 15.94 6.50 31.89
CA LEU A 433 15.45 7.01 30.61
C LEU A 433 14.23 6.24 30.14
N ASN A 434 13.13 6.98 29.88
CA ASN A 434 11.91 6.42 29.31
C ASN A 434 12.09 6.21 27.82
N ALA A 435 11.97 4.97 27.34
CA ALA A 435 12.12 4.58 25.94
C ALA A 435 11.14 5.31 25.00
N ASN A 436 9.97 5.70 25.50
CA ASN A 436 8.96 6.45 24.75
C ASN A 436 9.21 7.96 24.71
N SER A 437 10.20 8.46 25.47
CA SER A 437 10.46 9.88 25.58
C SER A 437 11.09 10.45 24.32
N TYR A 438 10.84 11.73 24.04
CA TYR A 438 11.56 12.47 22.99
C TYR A 438 13.09 12.38 23.14
N SER A 439 13.63 12.28 24.36
CA SER A 439 15.07 12.20 24.64
C SER A 439 15.60 10.84 24.22
N ALA A 440 14.87 9.76 24.52
CA ALA A 440 15.20 8.42 24.03
C ALA A 440 15.24 8.40 22.50
N ARG A 441 14.21 8.93 21.83
CA ARG A 441 14.19 9.06 20.35
C ARG A 441 15.41 9.83 19.85
N ALA A 442 15.77 10.92 20.53
CA ALA A 442 16.83 11.82 20.11
C ALA A 442 18.23 11.21 20.31
N VAL A 443 18.47 10.42 21.36
CA VAL A 443 19.75 9.70 21.55
C VAL A 443 19.85 8.46 20.66
N PHE A 444 18.78 7.67 20.49
CA PHE A 444 18.76 6.53 19.57
C PHE A 444 18.96 6.96 18.12
N ALA A 445 18.40 8.10 17.71
CA ALA A 445 18.64 8.66 16.39
C ALA A 445 20.13 9.02 16.18
N THR A 446 20.77 9.68 17.14
CA THR A 446 22.20 10.02 17.03
C THR A 446 23.09 8.77 17.00
N THR A 447 22.80 7.77 17.83
CA THR A 447 23.56 6.50 17.83
C THR A 447 23.35 5.73 16.52
N SER A 448 22.13 5.77 15.96
CA SER A 448 21.84 5.16 14.65
C SER A 448 22.60 5.86 13.53
N MET A 449 22.65 7.20 13.53
CA MET A 449 23.45 7.97 12.58
C MET A 449 24.95 7.59 12.67
N ALA A 450 25.49 7.48 13.89
CA ALA A 450 26.88 7.06 14.08
C ALA A 450 27.16 5.67 13.51
N TYR A 451 26.26 4.71 13.77
CA TYR A 451 26.35 3.36 13.20
C TYR A 451 26.31 3.39 11.66
N GLU A 452 25.38 4.14 11.07
CA GLU A 452 25.22 4.25 9.62
C GLU A 452 26.48 4.81 8.96
N GLU A 453 27.07 5.86 9.53
CA GLU A 453 28.27 6.49 8.98
C GLU A 453 29.52 5.60 9.11
N MET A 454 29.68 4.88 10.23
CA MET A 454 30.73 3.89 10.38
C MET A 454 30.58 2.75 9.36
N ASN A 455 29.35 2.27 9.16
CA ASN A 455 29.05 1.20 8.21
C ASN A 455 29.28 1.64 6.76
N LYS A 456 28.85 2.86 6.38
CA LYS A 456 29.11 3.45 5.06
C LYS A 456 30.61 3.56 4.75
N ALA A 457 31.41 3.88 5.76
CA ALA A 457 32.86 4.03 5.63
C ALA A 457 33.64 2.71 5.72
N GLY A 458 32.98 1.59 6.00
CA GLY A 458 33.64 0.30 6.21
C GLY A 458 34.54 0.27 7.44
N VAL A 459 34.32 1.16 8.41
CA VAL A 459 35.09 1.21 9.66
C VAL A 459 34.60 0.12 10.61
N ALA A 460 35.53 -0.53 11.33
CA ALA A 460 35.20 -1.60 12.26
C ALA A 460 34.18 -1.12 13.32
N MET A 461 33.11 -1.90 13.50
CA MET A 461 32.00 -1.57 14.38
C MET A 461 32.34 -1.90 15.84
N THR A 462 33.08 -1.01 16.51
CA THR A 462 33.42 -1.14 17.94
C THR A 462 32.48 -0.31 18.80
N LYS A 463 32.23 -0.76 20.03
CA LYS A 463 31.42 -0.01 21.02
C LYS A 463 31.97 1.41 21.22
N ASP A 464 33.28 1.53 21.43
CA ASP A 464 33.94 2.81 21.66
C ASP A 464 33.89 3.72 20.43
N GLY A 465 33.94 3.15 19.22
CA GLY A 465 33.80 3.90 17.97
C GLY A 465 32.40 4.50 17.79
N ILE A 466 31.36 3.69 18.02
CA ILE A 466 29.96 4.17 17.96
C ILE A 466 29.74 5.26 19.00
N ASP A 467 30.19 5.05 20.24
CA ASP A 467 30.03 6.01 21.33
C ASP A 467 30.77 7.33 21.04
N ALA A 468 32.01 7.26 20.55
CA ALA A 468 32.80 8.44 20.20
C ALA A 468 32.14 9.24 19.08
N LEU A 469 31.70 8.58 18.00
CA LEU A 469 31.05 9.28 16.90
C LEU A 469 29.68 9.83 17.31
N ALA A 470 28.85 9.05 18.01
CA ALA A 470 27.54 9.51 18.48
C ALA A 470 27.67 10.76 19.39
N ARG A 471 28.66 10.78 20.28
CA ARG A 471 28.96 11.96 21.12
C ARG A 471 29.44 13.15 20.30
N THR A 472 30.23 12.92 19.25
CA THR A 472 30.72 13.97 18.34
C THR A 472 29.56 14.61 17.57
N LEU A 473 28.65 13.80 17.01
CA LEU A 473 27.47 14.28 16.30
C LEU A 473 26.52 15.01 17.27
N LEU A 474 26.33 14.47 18.47
CA LEU A 474 25.55 15.13 19.51
C LEU A 474 26.15 16.47 19.92
N PHE A 475 27.47 16.58 20.02
CA PHE A 475 28.16 17.82 20.36
C PHE A 475 27.86 18.94 19.34
N VAL A 476 27.88 18.64 18.04
CA VAL A 476 27.52 19.61 16.99
C VAL A 476 26.10 20.13 17.20
N VAL A 477 25.15 19.22 17.40
CA VAL A 477 23.73 19.56 17.62
C VAL A 477 23.54 20.35 18.91
N ALA A 478 24.14 19.90 20.02
CA ALA A 478 23.99 20.51 21.33
C ALA A 478 24.58 21.93 21.37
N THR A 479 25.68 22.16 20.66
CA THR A 479 26.31 23.48 20.53
C THR A 479 25.32 24.47 19.92
N VAL A 480 24.75 24.17 18.74
CA VAL A 480 23.78 25.06 18.11
C VAL A 480 22.48 25.13 18.91
N HIS A 481 22.06 24.01 19.52
CA HIS A 481 20.85 24.00 20.34
C HIS A 481 20.92 25.01 21.49
N SER A 482 22.08 25.12 22.15
CA SER A 482 22.30 26.06 23.24
C SER A 482 22.22 27.54 22.84
N GLU A 483 22.47 27.86 21.56
CA GLU A 483 22.42 29.22 21.04
C GLU A 483 21.00 29.68 20.68
N TYR A 484 20.12 28.73 20.36
CA TYR A 484 18.77 29.01 19.84
C TYR A 484 17.64 28.61 20.80
N SER A 485 17.94 27.93 21.90
CA SER A 485 16.93 27.61 22.91
C SER A 485 16.66 28.81 23.80
N ALA A 486 15.37 29.13 23.99
CA ALA A 486 14.93 30.19 24.90
C ALA A 486 14.96 29.75 26.38
N THR A 487 15.17 28.47 26.64
CA THR A 487 15.23 27.83 27.95
C THR A 487 16.52 27.03 28.09
N THR A 488 16.76 26.45 29.26
CA THR A 488 17.83 25.46 29.43
C THR A 488 17.64 24.34 28.39
N PRO A 489 18.62 24.09 27.50
CA PRO A 489 18.48 23.10 26.45
C PRO A 489 18.25 21.70 27.02
N SER A 490 17.19 21.03 26.57
CA SER A 490 16.86 19.67 26.95
C SER A 490 16.97 18.71 25.76
N LEU A 491 17.22 17.43 26.05
CA LEU A 491 17.10 16.37 25.04
C LEU A 491 15.64 16.18 24.58
N MET A 492 14.66 16.68 25.36
CA MET A 492 13.24 16.70 25.05
C MET A 492 12.85 17.70 23.97
N ASP A 493 13.68 18.72 23.73
CA ASP A 493 13.27 19.86 22.92
C ASP A 493 13.09 19.45 21.46
N GLY A 494 11.94 19.81 20.89
CA GLY A 494 11.64 19.55 19.47
C GLY A 494 12.68 20.16 18.52
N LEU A 495 13.29 21.28 18.90
CA LEU A 495 14.37 21.95 18.18
C LEU A 495 15.54 21.00 17.90
N ARG A 496 15.93 20.17 18.87
CA ARG A 496 17.03 19.20 18.74
C ARG A 496 16.84 18.26 17.54
N THR A 497 15.62 17.76 17.32
CA THR A 497 15.32 16.86 16.20
C THR A 497 15.51 17.56 14.85
N ARG A 498 15.19 18.87 14.75
CA ARG A 498 15.39 19.64 13.51
C ARG A 498 16.88 19.90 13.26
N LEU A 499 17.63 20.23 14.31
CA LEU A 499 19.08 20.40 14.26
C LEU A 499 19.81 19.12 13.84
N GLN A 500 19.36 17.95 14.32
CA GLN A 500 19.86 16.64 13.85
C GLN A 500 19.60 16.43 12.35
N GLY A 501 18.42 16.82 11.86
CA GLY A 501 18.12 16.76 10.43
C GLY A 501 19.06 17.63 9.59
N LEU A 502 19.38 18.85 10.06
CA LEU A 502 20.36 19.72 9.41
C LEU A 502 21.78 19.13 9.43
N LEU A 503 22.17 18.50 10.54
CA LEU A 503 23.45 17.79 10.62
C LEU A 503 23.50 16.62 9.63
N HIS A 504 22.41 15.85 9.49
CA HIS A 504 22.34 14.77 8.50
C HIS A 504 22.56 15.29 7.07
N SER A 505 21.88 16.37 6.66
CA SER A 505 22.10 17.00 5.36
C SER A 505 23.54 17.49 5.15
N TYR A 506 24.21 17.96 6.21
CA TYR A 506 25.61 18.36 6.15
C TYR A 506 26.52 17.15 5.86
N MET A 507 26.32 16.04 6.58
CA MET A 507 27.12 14.81 6.41
C MET A 507 26.96 14.20 5.02
N ASP A 508 25.76 14.29 4.41
CA ASP A 508 25.51 13.79 3.05
C ASP A 508 26.42 14.44 1.98
N SER A 509 26.91 15.66 2.24
CA SER A 509 27.78 16.41 1.32
C SER A 509 29.21 16.60 1.83
N HIS A 510 29.48 16.28 3.10
CA HIS A 510 30.78 16.46 3.74
C HIS A 510 31.15 15.17 4.50
N PRO A 511 31.80 14.21 3.82
CA PRO A 511 32.22 12.95 4.44
C PRO A 511 33.01 13.18 5.72
N LEU A 512 32.79 12.32 6.73
CA LEU A 512 33.56 12.37 7.98
C LEU A 512 35.04 12.11 7.72
N PRO A 513 35.95 12.73 8.49
CA PRO A 513 37.40 12.65 8.28
C PRO A 513 37.96 11.33 8.84
N TRP A 514 37.49 10.20 8.33
CA TRP A 514 37.95 8.87 8.69
C TRP A 514 39.45 8.72 8.44
N GLY A 515 40.18 8.19 9.43
CA GLY A 515 41.64 8.09 9.39
C GLY A 515 42.39 9.43 9.57
N GLY A 516 41.67 10.54 9.69
CA GLY A 516 42.23 11.86 9.97
C GLY A 516 42.66 12.03 11.43
N ASP A 517 43.55 12.99 11.66
CA ASP A 517 43.98 13.37 13.00
C ASP A 517 42.94 14.25 13.72
N LYS A 518 43.22 14.63 14.96
CA LYS A 518 42.32 15.49 15.75
C LYS A 518 42.02 16.82 15.02
N ALA A 519 42.98 17.40 14.31
CA ALA A 519 42.79 18.66 13.62
C ALA A 519 41.79 18.54 12.46
N ALA A 520 41.81 17.42 11.73
CA ALA A 520 40.81 17.12 10.70
C ALA A 520 39.39 16.99 11.30
N TRP A 521 39.26 16.32 12.45
CA TRP A 521 37.99 16.21 13.16
C TRP A 521 37.50 17.55 13.71
N ASP A 522 38.38 18.36 14.31
CA ASP A 522 38.05 19.70 14.82
C ASP A 522 37.55 20.60 13.68
N ALA A 523 38.22 20.56 12.51
CA ALA A 523 37.82 21.32 11.34
C ALA A 523 36.45 20.90 10.81
N TRP A 524 36.20 19.59 10.70
CA TRP A 524 34.92 19.05 10.25
C TRP A 524 33.78 19.41 11.22
N VAL A 525 34.00 19.25 12.52
CA VAL A 525 33.03 19.61 13.58
C VAL A 525 32.74 21.11 13.53
N GLY A 526 33.76 21.96 13.38
CA GLY A 526 33.60 23.41 13.30
C GLY A 526 32.76 23.83 12.08
N LEU A 527 32.97 23.21 10.93
CA LEU A 527 32.17 23.44 9.72
C LEU A 527 30.73 22.93 9.89
N GLY A 528 30.54 21.76 10.50
CA GLY A 528 29.21 21.21 10.81
C GLY A 528 28.40 22.14 11.72
N VAL A 529 29.02 22.65 12.80
CA VAL A 529 28.39 23.64 13.68
C VAL A 529 28.01 24.90 12.90
N LYS A 530 28.92 25.43 12.06
CA LYS A 530 28.64 26.62 11.24
C LYS A 530 27.49 26.38 10.27
N HIS A 531 27.43 25.21 9.63
CA HIS A 531 26.37 24.86 8.70
C HIS A 531 25.01 24.76 9.39
N VAL A 532 24.93 23.96 10.47
CA VAL A 532 23.70 23.78 11.25
C VAL A 532 23.21 25.12 11.81
N ARG A 533 24.11 25.97 12.33
CA ARG A 533 23.79 27.34 12.78
C ARG A 533 23.22 28.20 11.66
N SER A 534 23.89 28.25 10.51
CA SER A 534 23.47 29.07 9.37
C SER A 534 22.07 28.68 8.87
N MET A 535 21.83 27.37 8.73
CA MET A 535 20.52 26.85 8.32
C MET A 535 19.43 27.10 9.36
N THR A 536 19.76 27.01 10.65
CA THR A 536 18.83 27.35 11.74
C THR A 536 18.46 28.83 11.71
N ALA A 537 19.45 29.72 11.52
CA ALA A 537 19.20 31.15 11.34
C ALA A 537 18.34 31.45 10.11
N ALA A 538 18.57 30.74 9.01
CA ALA A 538 17.76 30.86 7.80
C ALA A 538 16.31 30.39 8.03
N ALA A 539 16.11 29.29 8.76
CA ALA A 539 14.78 28.81 9.12
C ALA A 539 14.02 29.83 10.01
N GLN A 540 14.70 30.46 10.98
CA GLN A 540 14.10 31.53 11.78
C GLN A 540 13.74 32.76 10.94
N ARG A 541 14.63 33.23 10.06
CA ARG A 541 14.32 34.32 9.13
C ARG A 541 13.12 33.99 8.25
N LEU A 542 13.08 32.79 7.68
CA LEU A 542 11.94 32.35 6.86
C LEU A 542 10.62 32.35 7.65
N TYR A 543 10.64 32.00 8.93
CA TYR A 543 9.46 32.07 9.78
C TYR A 543 9.03 33.51 10.09
N ILE A 544 9.99 34.40 10.38
CA ILE A 544 9.73 35.80 10.76
C ILE A 544 9.31 36.64 9.54
N GLU A 545 10.01 36.47 8.43
CA GLU A 545 9.91 37.31 7.22
C GLU A 545 8.94 36.71 6.18
N GLY A 546 8.65 35.41 6.27
CA GLY A 546 7.87 34.68 5.26
C GLY A 546 8.64 34.51 3.94
N PRO A 547 7.97 34.09 2.86
CA PRO A 547 8.61 33.85 1.57
C PRO A 547 9.00 35.14 0.80
N GLY A 548 8.56 36.32 1.25
CA GLY A 548 8.74 37.58 0.52
C GLY A 548 7.97 37.63 -0.82
N VAL A 549 8.28 38.65 -1.63
CA VAL A 549 7.77 38.82 -3.01
C VAL A 549 8.89 38.43 -3.97
N GLU A 550 8.61 37.50 -4.89
CA GLU A 550 9.56 37.04 -5.92
C GLU A 550 10.95 36.62 -5.38
N PRO A 551 11.05 35.66 -4.43
CA PRO A 551 12.31 35.31 -3.77
C PRO A 551 13.42 34.79 -4.72
N TRP A 552 13.05 34.34 -5.93
CA TRP A 552 13.99 33.90 -6.95
C TRP A 552 14.82 35.05 -7.57
N ASN A 553 14.41 36.31 -7.40
CA ASN A 553 15.17 37.45 -7.91
C ASN A 553 16.57 37.55 -7.26
N ALA A 554 16.68 37.21 -5.97
CA ALA A 554 17.97 37.15 -5.28
C ALA A 554 18.89 36.05 -5.86
N LEU A 555 18.32 34.94 -6.33
CA LEU A 555 19.08 33.85 -6.96
C LEU A 555 19.63 34.26 -8.34
N ALA A 556 18.86 35.04 -9.10
CA ALA A 556 19.26 35.54 -10.41
C ALA A 556 20.49 36.46 -10.35
N VAL A 557 20.67 37.20 -9.25
CA VAL A 557 21.83 38.09 -9.02
C VAL A 557 23.06 37.30 -8.51
N THR A 558 22.85 36.13 -7.90
CA THR A 558 23.91 35.34 -7.22
C THR A 558 24.56 34.29 -8.12
N ALA A 559 24.09 34.11 -9.37
CA ALA A 559 24.63 33.12 -10.29
C ALA A 559 26.05 33.48 -10.78
N ALA A 560 27.07 33.15 -9.99
CA ALA A 560 28.41 32.94 -10.51
C ALA A 560 28.41 31.68 -11.41
N PRO A 561 29.12 31.68 -12.56
CA PRO A 561 29.08 30.57 -13.49
C PRO A 561 29.64 29.28 -12.85
N LEU A 562 28.87 28.19 -12.98
CA LEU A 562 29.27 26.84 -12.60
C LEU A 562 30.58 26.49 -13.33
N GLN A 563 31.67 26.28 -12.59
CA GLN A 563 32.91 25.74 -13.16
C GLN A 563 32.66 24.30 -13.61
N THR A 564 32.57 24.09 -14.91
CA THR A 564 32.51 22.76 -15.52
C THR A 564 33.82 22.02 -15.31
N ALA A 565 33.81 20.91 -14.58
CA ALA A 565 34.96 20.02 -14.45
C ALA A 565 35.30 19.38 -15.82
N PRO A 566 36.59 19.26 -16.20
CA PRO A 566 36.98 18.74 -17.50
C PRO A 566 36.69 17.25 -17.61
N GLN A 567 35.93 16.87 -18.64
CA GLN A 567 35.72 15.48 -19.04
C GLN A 567 37.01 14.94 -19.68
N THR A 568 37.69 14.02 -19.01
CA THR A 568 38.72 13.18 -19.64
C THR A 568 38.04 12.08 -20.44
N ALA A 569 38.08 12.19 -21.77
CA ALA A 569 37.66 11.13 -22.68
C ALA A 569 38.70 9.99 -22.69
N PRO A 570 38.29 8.70 -22.69
CA PRO A 570 39.22 7.60 -22.85
C PRO A 570 39.66 7.49 -24.31
N GLN A 571 40.97 7.55 -24.55
CA GLN A 571 41.57 7.23 -25.85
C GLN A 571 41.32 5.74 -26.17
N MET A 572 40.63 5.48 -27.27
CA MET A 572 40.61 4.18 -27.92
C MET A 572 42.00 3.94 -28.52
N ALA A 573 42.69 2.90 -28.02
CA ALA A 573 43.84 2.32 -28.69
C ALA A 573 43.33 1.40 -29.80
N THR A 574 43.74 1.68 -31.04
CA THR A 574 43.72 0.73 -32.15
C THR A 574 45.15 0.41 -32.57
N ALA A 575 45.37 -0.89 -32.80
CA ALA A 575 46.59 -1.60 -33.24
C ALA A 575 47.63 -1.92 -32.15
#